data_AF-A0A7S3DQE7-F1
#
_entry.id   AF-A0A7S3DQE7-F1
#
_cell.length_a   1.000
_cell.length_b   1.000
_cell.length_c   1.000
_cell.angle_alpha   90.00
_cell.angle_beta   90.00
_cell.angle_gamma   90.00
#
_symmetry.space_group_name_H-M   'P 1'
#
loop_
_entity.id
_entity.type
_entity.pdbx_description
1 polymer ?
#
loop_
_entity_poly.entity_id
_entity_poly.type
_entity_poly.pdbx_seq_one_letter_code
_entity_poly.pdbx_strand_id
1 'polypeptide(L)'
;EKGSVFFKDMAYHSFGHIMKDDDFLKRLTHTFIIRNVADSINSHYALNSNLTQEEVGYERQSQLLDKIESLSIPFTVVESGDLTDKPNEMIQAYCESIGI
;
A
#
# COMPACT_ATOMS: atom_id res chain seq x y z
N GLU A 1 26.15 -2.46 2.57
CA GLU A 1 25.37 -2.04 1.39
C GLU A 1 24.57 -0.79 1.75
N LYS A 2 24.55 0.22 0.89
CA LYS A 2 23.74 1.45 1.07
C LYS A 2 23.01 1.71 -0.24
N GLY A 3 21.71 1.44 -0.25
CA GLY A 3 20.82 1.68 -1.38
C GLY A 3 19.37 1.64 -0.93
N SER A 4 18.49 2.34 -1.64
CA SER A 4 17.04 2.26 -1.39
C SER A 4 16.56 0.85 -1.71
N VAL A 5 15.67 0.32 -0.87
CA VAL A 5 15.04 -0.99 -1.07
C VAL A 5 13.56 -0.79 -1.32
N PHE A 6 13.00 -1.58 -2.23
CA PHE A 6 11.56 -1.66 -2.46
C PHE A 6 11.00 -2.86 -1.70
N PHE A 7 9.92 -2.64 -0.97
CA PHE A 7 9.12 -3.72 -0.39
C PHE A 7 7.64 -3.38 -0.51
N LYS A 8 6.83 -4.40 -0.73
CA LYS A 8 5.38 -4.32 -0.79
C LYS A 8 4.84 -5.32 0.20
N ASP A 9 3.94 -4.88 1.06
CA ASP A 9 3.27 -5.73 2.03
C ASP A 9 1.79 -5.38 2.18
N MET A 10 1.02 -6.26 2.82
CA MET A 10 -0.36 -5.96 3.22
C MET A 10 -0.35 -5.10 4.48
N ALA A 11 -1.24 -4.10 4.57
CA ALA A 11 -1.24 -3.16 5.68
C ALA A 11 -1.48 -3.80 7.07
N TYR A 12 -2.11 -4.99 7.12
CA TYR A 12 -2.30 -5.72 8.37
C TYR A 12 -1.01 -6.42 8.86
N HIS A 13 -0.06 -6.71 7.96
CA HIS A 13 1.23 -7.26 8.35
C HIS A 13 2.05 -6.20 9.07
N SER A 14 2.60 -6.56 10.23
CA SER A 14 3.42 -5.67 11.07
C SER A 14 2.71 -4.38 11.53
N PHE A 15 1.38 -4.28 11.40
CA PHE A 15 0.60 -3.07 11.70
C PHE A 15 0.91 -2.50 13.10
N GLY A 16 0.91 -3.36 14.12
CA GLY A 16 1.18 -2.94 15.50
C GLY A 16 2.59 -2.39 15.75
N HIS A 17 3.57 -2.76 14.91
CA HIS A 17 4.94 -2.23 14.97
C HIS A 17 5.06 -0.91 14.23
N ILE A 18 4.56 -0.84 12.98
CA ILE A 18 4.68 0.36 12.14
C ILE A 18 3.92 1.55 12.74
N MET A 19 2.76 1.33 13.36
CA MET A 19 1.94 2.38 13.95
C MET A 19 2.58 3.06 15.17
N LYS A 20 3.64 2.46 15.73
CA LYS A 20 4.38 2.97 16.90
C LYS A 20 5.73 3.60 16.53
N ASP A 21 6.13 3.57 15.26
CA ASP A 21 7.47 3.99 14.82
C ASP A 21 7.37 5.11 13.78
N ASP A 22 7.09 6.32 14.27
CA ASP A 22 6.96 7.51 13.44
C ASP A 22 8.26 7.85 12.68
N ASP A 23 9.42 7.53 13.27
CA ASP A 23 10.72 7.77 12.65
C ASP A 23 10.99 6.80 11.50
N PHE A 24 10.52 5.55 11.59
CA PHE A 24 10.48 4.64 10.46
C PHE A 24 9.57 5.18 9.36
N LEU A 25 8.33 5.57 9.68
CA LEU A 25 7.38 6.08 8.69
C LEU A 25 7.92 7.32 7.96
N LYS A 26 8.55 8.26 8.65
CA LYS A 26 9.13 9.47 8.03
C LYS A 26 10.31 9.20 7.09
N ARG A 27 10.94 8.02 7.17
CA ARG A 27 12.07 7.64 6.30
C ARG A 27 11.65 6.91 5.03
N LEU A 28 10.36 6.60 4.87
CA LEU A 28 9.85 5.86 3.73
C LEU A 28 9.24 6.79 2.69
N THR A 29 9.28 6.34 1.43
CA THR A 29 8.40 6.86 0.37
C THR A 29 7.15 5.99 0.35
N HIS A 30 6.00 6.56 0.74
CA HIS A 30 4.77 5.79 0.91
C HIS A 30 4.01 5.64 -0.40
N THR A 31 3.53 4.42 -0.66
CA THR A 31 2.66 4.10 -1.80
C THR A 31 1.53 3.20 -1.33
N PHE A 32 0.29 3.61 -1.61
CA PHE A 32 -0.90 2.82 -1.35
C PHE A 32 -1.43 2.30 -2.68
N ILE A 33 -1.47 0.98 -2.83
CA ILE A 33 -2.14 0.34 -3.96
C ILE A 33 -3.59 0.09 -3.56
N ILE A 34 -4.52 0.61 -4.34
CA ILE A 34 -5.96 0.40 -4.17
C ILE A 34 -6.53 -0.37 -5.36
N ARG A 35 -7.73 -0.91 -5.14
CA ARG A 35 -8.44 -1.71 -6.13
C ARG A 35 -9.93 -1.63 -5.86
N ASN A 36 -10.74 -1.90 -6.87
CA ASN A 36 -12.15 -2.25 -6.70
C ASN A 36 -12.34 -3.26 -5.55
N VAL A 37 -13.21 -2.92 -4.60
CA VAL A 37 -13.42 -3.68 -3.36
C VAL A 37 -13.90 -5.10 -3.63
N ALA A 38 -14.88 -5.26 -4.52
CA ALA A 38 -15.46 -6.57 -4.83
C ALA A 38 -14.43 -7.49 -5.49
N ASP A 39 -13.65 -6.96 -6.43
CA ASP A 39 -12.63 -7.74 -7.13
C ASP A 39 -11.52 -8.21 -6.18
N SER A 40 -11.07 -7.33 -5.27
CA SER A 40 -10.08 -7.69 -4.26
C SER A 40 -10.56 -8.78 -3.32
N ILE A 41 -11.77 -8.64 -2.76
CA ILE A 41 -12.32 -9.60 -1.80
C ILE A 41 -12.54 -10.95 -2.49
N ASN A 42 -13.15 -10.96 -3.69
CA ASN A 42 -13.38 -12.20 -4.44
C ASN A 42 -12.07 -12.89 -4.80
N SER A 43 -11.05 -12.13 -5.21
CA SER A 43 -9.72 -12.68 -5.51
C SER A 43 -9.05 -13.28 -4.27
N HIS A 44 -9.13 -12.64 -3.10
CA HIS A 44 -8.55 -13.17 -1.87
C HIS A 44 -9.31 -14.41 -1.39
N TYR A 45 -10.64 -14.39 -1.48
CA TYR A 45 -11.48 -15.53 -1.10
C TYR A 45 -11.22 -16.76 -1.97
N ALA A 46 -10.98 -16.55 -3.28
CA ALA A 46 -10.62 -17.62 -4.20
C ALA A 46 -9.29 -18.31 -3.82
N LEU A 47 -8.35 -17.58 -3.20
CA LEU A 47 -7.07 -18.11 -2.73
C LEU A 47 -7.16 -18.71 -1.32
N ASN A 48 -7.99 -18.12 -0.46
CA ASN A 48 -8.22 -18.53 0.91
C ASN A 48 -9.71 -18.40 1.25
N SER A 49 -10.43 -19.53 1.25
CA SER A 49 -11.86 -19.56 1.57
C SER A 49 -12.18 -19.20 3.03
N ASN A 50 -11.18 -19.15 3.90
CA ASN A 50 -11.31 -18.75 5.30
C ASN A 50 -10.95 -17.27 5.53
N LEU A 51 -10.92 -16.47 4.46
CA LEU A 51 -10.59 -15.04 4.49
C LEU A 51 -11.37 -14.30 5.58
N THR A 52 -10.63 -13.60 6.43
CA THR A 52 -11.18 -12.73 7.47
C THR A 52 -11.21 -11.26 7.02
N GLN A 53 -12.04 -10.44 7.67
CA GLN A 53 -12.07 -9.00 7.43
C GLN A 53 -10.70 -8.33 7.66
N GLU A 54 -9.92 -8.82 8.63
CA GLU A 54 -8.58 -8.26 8.89
C GLU A 54 -7.60 -8.57 7.76
N GLU A 55 -7.65 -9.77 7.19
CA GLU A 55 -6.82 -10.18 6.04
C GLU A 55 -7.21 -9.47 4.73
N VAL A 56 -8.47 -9.02 4.61
CA VAL A 56 -8.87 -8.10 3.52
C VAL A 56 -8.10 -6.78 3.61
N GLY A 57 -7.73 -6.34 4.82
CA GLY A 57 -6.73 -5.29 5.04
C GLY A 57 -7.18 -3.84 4.87
N TYR A 58 -8.39 -3.56 4.36
CA TYR A 58 -8.85 -2.18 4.11
C TYR A 58 -8.88 -1.30 5.36
N GLU A 59 -9.34 -1.84 6.50
CA GLU A 59 -9.39 -1.09 7.75
C GLU A 59 -7.98 -0.69 8.21
N ARG A 60 -7.02 -1.62 8.14
CA ARG A 60 -5.62 -1.37 8.49
C ARG A 60 -4.96 -0.40 7.53
N GLN A 61 -5.27 -0.49 6.24
CA GLN A 61 -4.78 0.44 5.23
C GLN A 61 -5.29 1.86 5.46
N SER A 62 -6.58 2.01 5.80
CA SER A 62 -7.18 3.31 6.15
C SER A 62 -6.52 3.90 7.40
N GLN A 63 -6.35 3.11 8.47
CA GLN A 63 -5.70 3.56 9.69
C GLN A 63 -4.24 3.99 9.45
N LEU A 64 -3.53 3.28 8.57
CA LEU A 64 -2.18 3.66 8.18
C LEU A 64 -2.18 4.97 7.38
N LEU A 65 -3.12 5.14 6.44
CA LEU A 65 -3.28 6.39 5.69
C LEU A 65 -3.52 7.58 6.65
N ASP A 66 -4.46 7.44 7.59
CA ASP A 66 -4.75 8.47 8.59
C ASP A 66 -3.50 8.84 9.40
N LYS A 67 -2.67 7.84 9.74
CA LYS A 67 -1.39 8.06 10.44
C LYS A 67 -0.41 8.82 9.56
N ILE A 68 -0.25 8.45 8.30
CA ILE A 68 0.61 9.14 7.33
C ILE A 68 0.17 10.60 7.14
N GLU A 69 -1.13 10.83 6.99
CA GLU A 69 -1.71 12.18 6.88
C GLU A 69 -1.48 13.01 8.15
N SER A 70 -1.69 12.44 9.34
CA SER A 70 -1.46 13.15 10.61
C SER A 70 0.00 13.59 10.82
N LEU A 71 0.94 12.90 10.17
CA LEU A 71 2.37 13.21 10.19
C LEU A 71 2.79 14.14 9.04
N SER A 72 1.84 14.57 8.20
CA SER A 72 2.07 15.38 7.00
C SER A 72 3.10 14.75 6.05
N ILE A 73 3.12 13.41 5.97
CA ILE A 73 4.04 12.68 5.10
C ILE A 73 3.39 12.54 3.70
N PRO A 74 4.11 12.88 2.62
CA PRO A 74 3.59 12.68 1.27
C PRO A 74 3.48 11.20 0.93
N PHE A 75 2.44 10.85 0.15
CA PHE A 75 2.22 9.50 -0.33
C PHE A 75 1.68 9.51 -1.76
N THR A 76 1.86 8.40 -2.46
CA THR A 76 1.26 8.15 -3.78
C THR A 76 0.17 7.09 -3.67
N VAL A 77 -0.90 7.23 -4.45
CA VAL A 77 -1.96 6.22 -4.57
C VAL A 77 -1.93 5.66 -5.99
N VAL A 78 -1.94 4.34 -6.11
CA VAL A 78 -1.94 3.63 -7.40
C VAL A 78 -3.18 2.75 -7.46
N GLU A 79 -4.03 2.97 -8.46
CA GLU A 79 -5.14 2.07 -8.75
C GLU A 79 -4.63 0.87 -9.55
N SER A 80 -4.82 -0.33 -9.01
CA SER A 80 -4.26 -1.57 -9.60
C SER A 80 -4.92 -1.96 -10.93
N GLY A 81 -6.15 -1.53 -11.18
CA GLY A 81 -6.81 -1.69 -12.48
C GLY A 81 -6.02 -0.98 -13.59
N ASP A 82 -5.73 0.31 -13.40
CA ASP A 82 -4.95 1.10 -14.36
C ASP A 82 -3.54 0.55 -14.56
N LEU A 83 -2.90 0.09 -13.47
CA LEU A 83 -1.58 -0.56 -13.55
C LEU A 83 -1.61 -1.84 -14.39
N THR A 84 -2.72 -2.58 -14.37
CA THR A 84 -2.89 -3.80 -15.18
C THR A 84 -3.19 -3.46 -16.63
N ASP A 85 -4.02 -2.45 -16.87
CA ASP A 85 -4.46 -2.04 -18.22
C ASP A 85 -3.36 -1.30 -18.99
N LYS A 86 -2.56 -0.48 -18.30
CA LYS A 86 -1.54 0.40 -18.88
C LYS A 86 -0.21 0.36 -18.10
N PRO A 87 0.43 -0.82 -18.00
CA PRO A 87 1.56 -1.03 -17.09
C PRO A 87 2.73 -0.08 -17.33
N ASN A 88 3.13 0.13 -18.59
CA ASN A 88 4.28 0.99 -18.90
C ASN A 88 4.02 2.45 -18.54
N GLU A 89 2.85 2.97 -18.89
CA GLU A 89 2.46 4.36 -18.59
C GLU A 89 2.35 4.58 -17.07
N MET A 90 1.71 3.65 -16.36
CA MET A 90 1.51 3.76 -14.92
C MET A 90 2.81 3.61 -14.13
N ILE A 91 3.69 2.69 -14.52
CA ILE A 91 5.01 2.54 -13.86
C ILE A 91 5.88 3.78 -14.13
N GLN A 92 5.87 4.31 -15.36
CA GLN A 92 6.61 5.54 -15.65
C GLN A 92 6.10 6.71 -14.80
N ALA A 93 4.79 6.95 -14.79
CA ALA A 93 4.18 8.01 -13.99
C ALA A 93 4.43 7.83 -12.48
N TYR A 94 4.42 6.59 -12.00
CA TYR A 94 4.74 6.26 -10.61
C TYR A 94 6.20 6.58 -10.28
N CYS A 95 7.16 6.12 -11.09
CA CYS A 95 8.58 6.41 -10.88
C CYS A 95 8.85 7.93 -10.87
N GLU A 96 8.26 8.66 -11.82
CA GLU A 96 8.32 10.12 -11.88
C GLU A 96 7.73 10.78 -10.62
N SER A 97 6.61 10.27 -10.08
CA SER A 97 5.96 10.82 -8.88
C SER A 97 6.76 10.61 -7.61
N ILE A 98 7.61 9.57 -7.56
CA ILE A 98 8.46 9.26 -6.41
C ILE A 98 9.93 9.63 -6.60
N GLY A 99 10.31 10.15 -7.77
CA GLY A 99 11.65 10.64 -8.08
C GLY A 99 12.68 9.53 -8.36
N ILE A 100 12.28 8.44 -9.00
CA ILE A 100 13.15 7.33 -9.47
C ILE A 100 13.31 7.39 -10.99
#